data_AF-A0A1G5DSG3-F1
#
_entry.id   AF-A0A1G5DSG3-F1
#
_cell.length_a   1.000
_cell.length_b   1.000
_cell.length_c   1.000
_cell.angle_alpha   90.00
_cell.angle_beta   90.00
_cell.angle_gamma   90.00
#
_symmetry.space_group_name_H-M   'P 1'
#
loop_
_entity.id
_entity.type
_entity.pdbx_description
1 polymer ?
#
loop_
_entity_poly.entity_id
_entity_poly.type
_entity_poly.pdbx_seq_one_letter_code
_entity_poly.pdbx_strand_id
1 'polypeptide(L)' 'MDCINCENCKLDTKTYFCLAKNDFVINEQTSTIEKVRTGWKKGVKEYESHRRKIRKEVEA' A
#
# COMPACT_ATOMS: atom_id res chain seq x y z
N MET A 1 23.53 -3.27 24.73
CA MET A 1 23.55 -3.26 23.25
C MET A 1 23.82 -1.82 22.83
N ASP A 2 25.04 -1.55 22.38
CA ASP A 2 25.53 -0.19 22.11
C ASP A 2 24.93 0.35 20.81
N CYS A 3 23.82 1.07 20.92
CA CYS A 3 23.25 1.80 19.81
C CYS A 3 24.03 3.10 19.60
N ILE A 4 24.52 3.33 18.38
CA ILE A 4 25.28 4.54 18.02
C ILE A 4 24.35 5.75 17.77
N ASN A 5 23.02 5.60 17.96
CA ASN A 5 22.02 6.64 17.70
C ASN A 5 22.13 7.27 16.29
N CYS A 6 22.50 6.47 15.28
CA CYS A 6 22.60 6.90 13.88
C CYS A 6 21.25 7.22 13.21
N GLU A 7 20.13 7.04 13.92
CA GLU A 7 18.75 7.35 13.50
C GLU A 7 18.23 6.65 12.24
N ASN A 8 19.02 5.77 11.62
CA ASN A 8 18.62 5.02 10.42
C ASN A 8 17.30 4.24 10.59
N CYS A 9 17.03 3.74 11.80
CA CYS A 9 15.79 3.03 12.12
C CYS A 9 14.54 3.93 12.16
N LYS A 10 14.69 5.25 12.21
CA LYS A 10 13.57 6.22 12.27
C LYS A 10 13.18 6.77 10.91
N LEU A 11 13.94 6.48 9.85
CA LEU A 11 13.77 7.06 8.52
C LEU A 11 12.59 6.49 7.70
N ASP A 12 11.71 5.68 8.32
CA ASP A 12 10.58 4.99 7.67
C ASP A 12 10.98 4.31 6.34
N THR A 13 12.23 3.86 6.26
CA THR A 13 12.75 3.13 5.11
C THR A 13 12.46 1.65 5.28
N LYS A 14 12.11 0.99 4.17
CA LYS A 14 11.84 -0.47 4.15
C LYS A 14 13.06 -1.29 4.56
N THR A 15 14.26 -0.75 4.29
CA THR A 15 15.52 -1.42 4.58
C THR A 15 16.54 -0.38 4.98
N TYR A 16 17.25 -0.61 6.08
CA TYR A 16 18.28 0.30 6.56
C TYR A 16 19.49 -0.47 7.08
N PHE A 17 20.67 0.13 6.99
CA PHE A 17 21.88 -0.48 7.55
C PHE A 17 22.02 -0.12 9.03
N CYS A 18 22.20 -1.11 9.89
CA CYS A 18 22.38 -0.93 11.32
C CYS A 18 23.84 -1.18 11.70
N LEU A 19 24.60 -0.12 12.01
CA LEU A 19 26.01 -0.21 12.41
C LEU A 19 26.22 -1.09 13.64
N ALA A 20 25.31 -1.05 14.61
CA ALA A 20 25.39 -1.88 15.82
C ALA A 20 25.23 -3.38 15.52
N LYS A 21 24.55 -3.74 14.43
CA LYS A 21 24.40 -5.12 13.94
C LYS A 21 25.39 -5.46 12.82
N ASN A 22 26.05 -4.45 12.26
CA ASN A 22 26.86 -4.52 11.05
C ASN A 22 26.15 -5.24 9.89
N ASP A 23 24.84 -5.04 9.76
CA ASP A 23 24.00 -5.74 8.78
C ASP A 23 22.82 -4.87 8.32
N PHE A 24 22.22 -5.26 7.20
CA PHE A 24 20.97 -4.67 6.69
C PHE A 24 19.78 -5.22 7.45
N VAL A 25 18.98 -4.32 8.00
CA VAL A 25 17.72 -4.62 8.67
C VAL A 25 16.58 -4.31 7.73
N ILE A 26 15.72 -5.30 7.48
CA ILE A 26 14.46 -5.14 6.75
C ILE A 26 13.39 -4.79 7.77
N ASN A 27 12.71 -3.66 7.58
CA ASN A 27 11.62 -3.23 8.43
C ASN A 27 10.34 -3.96 8.00
N GLU A 28 9.85 -4.88 8.83
CA GLU A 28 8.64 -5.68 8.57
C GLU A 28 7.33 -4.90 8.75
N GLN A 29 7.40 -3.56 8.93
CA GLN A 29 6.24 -2.67 8.96
C GLN A 29 5.50 -2.70 7.63
N THR A 30 4.70 -3.75 7.49
CA THR A 30 3.78 -4.03 6.40
C THR A 30 2.46 -3.36 6.76
N SER A 31 2.44 -2.03 6.76
CA SER A 31 1.17 -1.33 6.62
C SER A 31 0.68 -1.62 5.21
N THR A 32 -0.15 -2.65 5.08
CA THR A 32 -0.87 -2.92 3.84
C THR A 32 -1.82 -1.75 3.62
N ILE A 33 -1.35 -0.75 2.89
CA ILE A 33 -2.21 0.32 2.42
C ILE A 33 -3.14 -0.33 1.40
N GLU A 34 -4.40 -0.55 1.79
CA GLU A 34 -5.43 -0.91 0.83
C GLU A 34 -5.42 0.15 -0.27
N LYS A 35 -5.09 -0.28 -1.49
CA LYS A 35 -5.16 0.60 -2.65
C LYS A 35 -6.63 0.90 -2.92
N VAL A 36 -7.16 1.93 -2.28
CA VAL A 36 -8.47 2.48 -2.63
C VAL A 36 -8.34 3.01 -4.06
N ARG A 37 -8.81 2.22 -5.02
CA ARG A 37 -8.87 2.63 -6.42
C ARG A 37 -9.99 3.65 -6.56
N THR A 38 -9.71 4.91 -6.24
CA THR A 38 -10.58 6.04 -6.61
C THR A 38 -10.43 6.32 -8.10
N GLY A 39 -10.74 5.33 -8.93
CA GLY A 39 -10.94 5.54 -10.36
C GLY A 39 -12.30 6.19 -10.53
N TRP A 40 -12.37 7.34 -11.22
CA TRP A 40 -13.62 8.03 -11.54
C TRP A 40 -14.66 7.00 -12.04
N LYS A 41 -15.69 6.77 -11.21
CA LYS A 41 -16.84 5.84 -11.40
C LYS A 41 -16.65 4.34 -11.12
N LYS A 42 -15.47 3.80 -10.75
CA LYS A 42 -15.36 2.38 -10.34
C LYS A 42 -15.86 2.17 -8.90
N GLY A 43 -16.91 1.38 -8.72
CA GLY A 43 -17.52 1.07 -7.41
C GLY A 43 -18.82 1.84 -7.10
N VAL A 44 -19.20 2.80 -7.95
CA VAL A 44 -20.50 3.49 -7.84
C VAL A 44 -21.58 2.61 -8.47
N LYS A 45 -22.55 2.16 -7.66
CA LYS A 45 -23.60 1.21 -8.06
C LYS A 45 -24.41 1.71 -9.26
N GLU A 46 -24.68 3.01 -9.31
CA GLU A 46 -25.41 3.67 -10.39
C GLU A 46 -24.61 3.65 -11.70
N TYR A 47 -23.29 3.85 -11.63
CA TYR A 47 -22.45 3.76 -12.82
C TYR A 47 -22.28 2.33 -13.30
N GLU A 48 -22.11 1.38 -12.37
CA GLU A 48 -21.94 -0.02 -12.73
C GLU A 48 -23.21 -0.59 -13.39
N SER A 49 -24.38 -0.28 -12.84
CA SER A 49 -25.66 -0.66 -13.44
C SER A 49 -25.87 -0.02 -14.82
N HIS A 50 -25.51 1.26 -14.99
CA HIS A 50 -25.55 1.92 -16.29
C HIS A 50 -24.60 1.25 -17.30
N ARG A 51 -23.36 0.95 -16.91
CA ARG A 51 -22.37 0.26 -17.77
C ARG A 51 -22.87 -1.13 -18.18
N ARG A 52 -23.41 -1.91 -17.24
CA ARG A 52 -23.94 -3.26 -17.50
C ARG A 52 -25.14 -3.21 -18.46
N LYS A 53 -26.02 -2.20 -18.31
CA LYS A 53 -27.13 -1.94 -19.26
C LYS A 53 -26.63 -1.61 -20.67
N ILE A 54 -25.65 -0.70 -20.82
CA ILE A 54 -25.05 -0.38 -22.13
C ILE A 54 -24.44 -1.62 -22.79
N ARG A 55 -23.76 -2.44 -21.99
CA ARG A 55 -23.07 -3.65 -22.48
C ARG A 55 -24.01 -4.85 -22.69
N LYS A 56 -25.31 -4.71 -22.39
CA LYS A 56 -26.30 -5.80 -22.44
C LYS A 56 -25.89 -7.03 -21.62
N GLU A 57 -25.15 -6.82 -20.54
CA GLU A 57 -24.70 -7.90 -19.63
C GLU A 57 -25.83 -8.33 -18.65
N VAL A 58 -26.96 -7.61 -18.65
CA VAL A 58 -28.16 -7.94 -17.87
C VAL A 58 -29.36 -7.83 -18.83
N GLU A 59 -30.10 -8.92 -19.01
CA GLU A 59 -31.39 -8.92 -19.72
C GLU A 59 -32.42 -8.13 -18.90
N ALA A 60 -33.16 -7.27 -19.59
CA ALA A 60 -34.14 -6.35 -19.01
C ALA A 60 -35.40 -7.08 -18.52
#